data_AF-A0A7W0MC11-F1
#
_entry.id   AF-A0A7W0MC11-F1
#
_cell.length_a   1.000
_cell.length_b   1.000
_cell.length_c   1.000
_cell.angle_alpha   90.00
_cell.angle_beta   90.00
_cell.angle_gamma   90.00
#
_symmetry.space_group_name_H-M   'P 1'
#
loop_
_entity.id
_entity.type
_entity.pdbx_description
1 polymer ?
#
loop_
_entity_poly.entity_id
_entity_poly.type
_entity_poly.pdbx_seq_one_letter_code
_entity_poly.pdbx_strand_id
1 'polypeptide(L)' 'MADARVRIEPPPPPRKPHPLGCHRPRVSDRAAMDALVFRLRTGCQWNALNATGICSSSSAHRRFQEWAAAGVVRRLWEIG' A
#
# COMPACT_ATOMS: atom_id res chain seq x y z
N MET A 1 27.10 5.55 -9.18
CA MET A 1 26.02 4.60 -8.81
C MET A 1 24.72 5.36 -8.89
N ALA A 2 23.95 5.19 -9.96
CA ALA A 2 22.77 6.03 -10.23
C ALA A 2 21.66 5.74 -9.21
N ASP A 3 21.12 6.81 -8.62
CA ASP A 3 19.98 6.81 -7.69
C ASP A 3 18.71 6.38 -8.45
N ALA A 4 18.39 5.09 -8.42
CA ALA A 4 17.20 4.53 -9.06
C ALA A 4 15.96 4.83 -8.20
N ARG A 5 15.59 6.11 -8.08
CA ARG A 5 14.25 6.47 -7.57
C ARG A 5 13.23 6.13 -8.63
N VAL A 6 12.67 4.93 -8.51
CA VAL A 6 11.48 4.53 -9.26
C VAL A 6 10.34 5.44 -8.80
N ARG A 7 9.93 6.35 -9.68
CA ARG A 7 8.76 7.19 -9.47
C ARG A 7 7.54 6.41 -9.96
N ILE A 8 6.94 5.62 -9.06
CA ILE A 8 5.65 4.97 -9.32
C ILE A 8 4.59 6.07 -9.40
N GLU A 9 3.84 6.10 -10.49
CA GLU A 9 2.79 7.09 -10.72
C GLU A 9 1.78 7.16 -9.56
N PRO A 10 1.16 8.34 -9.35
CA PRO A 10 0.31 8.55 -8.21
C PRO A 10 -0.87 7.56 -8.24
N PRO A 11 -1.21 6.99 -7.07
CA PRO A 11 -2.30 6.03 -6.93
C PRO A 11 -3.63 6.63 -7.40
N PRO A 12 -4.62 5.78 -7.73
CA PRO A 12 -5.91 6.23 -8.20
C PRO A 12 -6.53 7.27 -7.25
N PRO A 13 -7.29 8.24 -7.78
CA PRO A 13 -7.78 9.37 -7.01
C PRO A 13 -8.57 8.89 -5.78
N PRO A 14 -8.47 9.61 -4.65
CA PRO A 14 -9.17 9.23 -3.44
C PRO A 14 -10.67 9.10 -3.71
N ARG A 15 -11.29 8.09 -3.08
CA ARG A 15 -12.75 7.93 -3.14
C ARG A 15 -13.43 9.20 -2.62
N LYS A 16 -14.56 9.58 -3.24
CA LYS A 16 -15.39 10.67 -2.75
C LYS A 16 -15.69 10.46 -1.26
N PRO A 17 -15.50 11.47 -0.40
CA PRO A 17 -15.83 11.36 1.00
C PRO A 17 -17.32 11.02 1.16
N HIS A 18 -17.63 10.17 2.14
CA HIS A 18 -19.02 9.82 2.44
C HIS A 18 -19.73 11.06 3.00
N PRO A 19 -20.97 11.37 2.60
CA PRO A 19 -21.68 12.59 3.00
C PRO A 19 -21.75 12.80 4.53
N LEU A 20 -21.77 11.70 5.28
CA LEU A 20 -21.85 11.71 6.75
C LEU A 20 -20.48 11.65 7.46
N GLY A 21 -19.37 11.55 6.72
CA GLY A 21 -18.02 11.44 7.32
C GLY A 21 -17.80 10.19 8.20
N CYS A 22 -18.73 9.24 8.23
CA CYS A 22 -18.72 8.11 9.15
C CYS A 22 -17.71 7.01 8.81
N HIS A 23 -17.05 7.09 7.64
CA HIS A 23 -16.03 6.14 7.25
C HIS A 23 -14.65 6.61 7.67
N ARG A 24 -13.84 5.67 8.19
CA ARG A 24 -12.43 5.92 8.42
C ARG A 24 -11.77 6.38 7.11
N PRO A 25 -10.97 7.46 7.14
CA PRO A 25 -10.20 7.89 6.00
C PRO A 25 -9.37 6.75 5.42
N ARG A 26 -9.14 6.81 4.11
CA ARG A 26 -8.27 5.87 3.42
C ARG A 26 -6.86 5.97 4.01
N VAL A 27 -6.21 4.82 4.24
CA VAL A 27 -4.80 4.80 4.64
C VAL A 27 -3.97 5.47 3.56
N SER A 28 -2.98 6.26 3.97
CA SER A 28 -2.06 6.90 3.03
C SER A 28 -1.31 5.83 2.24
N ASP A 29 -0.97 6.14 0.99
CA ASP A 29 -0.25 5.21 0.13
C ASP A 29 1.15 4.92 0.66
N ARG A 30 1.77 5.90 1.33
CA ARG A 30 3.03 5.72 2.04
C ARG A 30 2.90 4.67 3.15
N ALA A 31 1.91 4.78 4.03
CA ALA A 31 1.71 3.81 5.11
C ALA A 31 1.39 2.41 4.57
N ALA A 32 0.59 2.31 3.50
CA ALA A 32 0.33 1.03 2.86
C ALA A 32 1.60 0.41 2.25
N MET A 33 2.45 1.22 1.60
CA MET A 33 3.73 0.76 1.05
C MET A 33 4.68 0.31 2.17
N ASP A 34 4.82 1.10 3.24
CA ASP A 34 5.67 0.76 4.38
C ASP A 34 5.22 -0.57 5.02
N ALA A 35 3.90 -0.81 5.15
CA ALA A 35 3.36 -2.07 5.64
C ALA A 35 3.65 -3.27 4.71
N LEU A 36 3.57 -3.06 3.40
CA LEU A 36 3.89 -4.11 2.41
C LEU A 36 5.38 -4.45 2.42
N VAL A 37 6.26 -3.45 2.45
CA VAL A 37 7.71 -3.65 2.55
C VAL A 37 8.06 -4.36 3.85
N PHE A 38 7.46 -3.96 4.98
CA PHE A 38 7.64 -4.66 6.25
C PHE A 38 7.26 -6.14 6.16
N ARG A 39 6.07 -6.44 5.61
CA ARG A 39 5.61 -7.82 5.43
C ARG A 39 6.54 -8.64 4.54
N LEU A 40 7.01 -8.06 3.43
CA LEU A 40 7.91 -8.72 2.50
C LEU A 40 9.30 -8.97 3.11
N ARG A 41 9.82 -8.04 3.92
CA ARG A 41 11.12 -8.17 4.60
C ARG A 41 11.11 -9.19 5.73
N THR A 42 9.99 -9.30 6.43
CA THR A 42 9.85 -10.14 7.64
C THR A 42 9.22 -11.51 7.36
N GLY A 43 8.51 -11.66 6.23
CA GLY A 43 7.69 -12.83 5.94
C GLY A 43 6.49 -12.99 6.88
N CYS A 44 6.13 -11.95 7.65
CA CYS A 44 5.08 -12.08 8.65
C CYS A 44 3.70 -12.36 8.02
N GLN A 45 2.82 -12.98 8.80
CA GLN A 45 1.43 -13.13 8.40
C GLN A 45 0.76 -11.75 8.24
N TRP A 46 -0.26 -11.67 7.38
CA TRP A 46 -1.00 -10.42 7.17
C TRP A 46 -1.54 -9.83 8.47
N ASN A 47 -2.11 -10.66 9.35
CA ASN A 47 -2.68 -10.19 10.62
C ASN A 47 -1.64 -9.66 11.61
N ALA A 48 -0.37 -10.04 11.48
CA ALA A 48 0.71 -9.49 12.30
C ALA A 48 0.93 -7.99 12.03
N LEU A 49 0.52 -7.48 10.85
CA LEU A 49 0.57 -6.04 10.56
C LEU A 49 -0.30 -5.22 11.51
N ASN A 50 -1.37 -5.79 12.07
CA ASN A 50 -2.22 -5.05 13.01
C ASN A 50 -1.46 -4.63 14.28
N ALA A 51 -0.39 -5.35 14.64
CA ALA A 51 0.44 -5.03 15.80
C ALA A 51 1.54 -3.99 15.52
N THR A 52 1.79 -3.64 14.25
CA THR A 52 2.90 -2.72 13.89
C THR A 52 2.54 -1.24 14.03
N GLY A 53 1.25 -0.92 14.10
CA GLY A 53 0.77 0.47 14.11
C GLY A 53 0.87 1.21 12.76
N ILE A 54 1.42 0.57 11.71
CA ILE A 54 1.58 1.21 10.39
C ILE A 54 0.22 1.39 9.71
N CYS A 55 -0.52 0.28 9.53
CA CYS A 55 -1.92 0.26 9.12
C CYS A 55 -2.53 -1.13 9.36
N SER A 56 -3.86 -1.26 9.22
CA SER A 56 -4.52 -2.55 9.36
C SER A 56 -4.16 -3.51 8.22
N SER A 57 -4.13 -4.81 8.51
CA SER A 57 -3.88 -5.89 7.54
C SER A 57 -4.82 -5.81 6.34
N SER A 58 -6.10 -5.53 6.60
CA SER A 58 -7.13 -5.35 5.57
C SER A 58 -6.86 -4.15 4.66
N SER A 59 -6.35 -3.05 5.21
CA SER A 59 -6.05 -1.85 4.44
C SER A 59 -4.83 -2.06 3.54
N ALA A 60 -3.78 -2.69 4.06
CA ALA A 60 -2.59 -3.06 3.29
C ALA A 60 -2.93 -4.05 2.17
N HIS A 61 -3.71 -5.09 2.47
CA HIS A 61 -4.10 -6.09 1.47
C HIS A 61 -4.97 -5.49 0.36
N ARG A 62 -5.97 -4.68 0.71
CA ARG A 62 -6.78 -3.96 -0.29
C ARG A 62 -5.92 -3.09 -1.19
N ARG A 63 -4.92 -2.40 -0.62
CA ARG A 63 -4.02 -1.56 -1.42
C ARG A 63 -3.17 -2.39 -2.38
N PHE A 64 -2.63 -3.50 -1.89
CA PHE A 64 -1.86 -4.43 -2.71
C PHE A 64 -2.69 -4.93 -3.90
N GLN A 65 -3.95 -5.31 -3.68
CA GLN A 65 -4.85 -5.74 -4.76
C GLN A 65 -5.11 -4.63 -5.79
N GLU A 66 -5.39 -3.40 -5.34
CA GLU A 66 -5.57 -2.26 -6.24
C GLU A 66 -4.32 -1.99 -7.09
N TRP A 67 -3.14 -2.03 -6.48
CA TRP A 67 -1.86 -1.85 -7.18
C TRP A 67 -1.49 -3.01 -8.10
N ALA A 68 -1.83 -4.24 -7.73
CA ALA A 68 -1.67 -5.40 -8.59
C ALA A 68 -2.57 -5.27 -9.83
N ALA A 69 -3.83 -4.87 -9.65
CA ALA A 69 -4.77 -4.63 -10.76
C ALA A 69 -4.30 -3.47 -11.65
N ALA A 70 -3.72 -2.41 -11.08
CA ALA A 70 -3.16 -1.28 -11.81
C ALA A 70 -1.77 -1.58 -12.43
N GLY A 71 -1.20 -2.77 -12.23
CA GLY A 71 0.12 -3.15 -12.77
C GLY A 71 1.33 -2.54 -12.05
N VAL A 72 1.12 -1.81 -10.94
CA VAL A 72 2.21 -1.21 -10.14
C VAL A 72 3.16 -2.27 -9.61
N VAL A 73 2.62 -3.36 -9.06
CA VAL A 73 3.44 -4.47 -8.52
C VAL A 73 4.26 -5.15 -9.62
N ARG A 74 3.68 -5.30 -10.82
CA ARG A 74 4.39 -5.85 -11.98
C ARG A 74 5.54 -4.94 -12.40
N ARG A 75 5.28 -3.64 -12.52
CA ARG A 75 6.32 -2.66 -12.88
C ARG A 75 7.44 -2.62 -11.84
N LEU A 76 7.08 -2.71 -10.55
CA LEU A 76 8.05 -2.86 -9.45
C LEU A 76 8.91 -4.12 -9.56
N TRP A 77 8.34 -5.22 -10.03
CA TRP A 77 9.10 -6.46 -10.24
C TRP A 77 10.06 -6.37 -11.43
N GLU A 78 9.66 -5.68 -12.50
CA GLU A 78 10.47 -5.51 -13.72
C GLU A 78 11.73 -4.64 -13.51
N ILE A 79 11.72 -3.80 -12.48
CA ILE A 79 12.80 -2.82 -12.20
C ILE A 79 13.78 -3.24 -11.10
N GLY A 80 13.40 -4.19 -10.22
CA GLY A 80 14.28 -4.77 -9.18
C GLY A 80 14.25 -4.04 -7.84
#